data_AF-A0A8J2I4J0-F1
#
_entry.id   AF-A0A8J2I4J0-F1
#
_cell.length_a   1.000
_cell.length_b   1.000
_cell.length_c   1.000
_cell.angle_alpha   90.00
_cell.angle_beta   90.00
_cell.angle_gamma   90.00
#
_symmetry.space_group_name_H-M   'P 1'
#
loop_
_entity.id
_entity.type
_entity.pdbx_description
1 polymer ?
#
loop_
_entity_poly.entity_id
_entity_poly.type
_entity_poly.pdbx_seq_one_letter_code
_entity_poly.pdbx_strand_id
1 'polypeptide(L)'
;MVNRLRLAQPYILCSYDREFAGPTTLKECPTPRGSPSNQKCLTEHSTLSASPLRQVDSAEYPTPRESPSSQNQPVEHTPLRETPTRAFSSYGSYFVKPEKQVRYPSPRQYVEVRSIIEPYWHVFNFVLEYEPRSCVHHYVTPPTAPGEPFIITEIEIRSPHGEYTQAYGPSVHAPWISTAQQTASNKFNHCDFSIHLFLCYLEPLLSRVGATVIWLAVQAKPHWVIHWEGERPYPLVRHSVFSITTRSGDEYIADFTIEQFGFASEYWLMRKRDYEERFTTGNTRRQPSAREVEEARRGDINDWDEKAWVVREACHRMHGYRWKSSDRIMMIQWLEVLVKDACWYMWHDQEAYQWFQ
;
A
#
# COMPACT_ATOMS: atom_id res chain seq x y z
N MET A 1 -17.75 -15.64 35.85
CA MET A 1 -16.50 -14.97 35.39
C MET A 1 -16.44 -15.16 33.89
N VAL A 2 -16.78 -14.12 33.13
CA VAL A 2 -16.81 -14.16 31.65
C VAL A 2 -15.67 -13.26 31.19
N ASN A 3 -14.64 -13.85 30.58
CA ASN A 3 -13.54 -13.11 29.98
C ASN A 3 -14.08 -12.36 28.76
N ARG A 4 -14.18 -11.03 28.87
CA ARG A 4 -14.43 -10.15 27.73
C ARG A 4 -13.21 -10.19 26.81
N LEU A 5 -13.39 -10.73 25.61
CA LEU A 5 -12.49 -10.51 24.47
C LEU A 5 -12.27 -9.00 24.31
N ARG A 6 -11.02 -8.58 24.34
CA ARG A 6 -10.63 -7.22 23.94
C ARG A 6 -10.82 -7.15 22.43
N LEU A 7 -11.89 -6.48 22.01
CA LEU A 7 -12.06 -6.01 20.64
C LEU A 7 -10.83 -5.17 20.26
N ALA A 8 -10.23 -5.49 19.11
CA ALA A 8 -9.12 -4.76 18.53
C ALA A 8 -9.43 -3.26 18.54
N GLN A 9 -8.58 -2.47 19.20
CA GLN A 9 -8.71 -1.02 19.16
C GLN A 9 -8.40 -0.53 17.75
N PRO A 10 -9.06 0.56 17.29
CA PRO A 10 -8.70 1.19 16.03
C PRO A 10 -7.21 1.52 16.03
N TYR A 11 -6.54 1.07 14.97
CA TYR A 11 -5.10 1.10 14.79
C TYR A 11 -4.58 2.52 14.94
N ILE A 12 -3.98 2.80 16.10
CA ILE A 12 -3.23 4.03 16.33
C ILE A 12 -2.09 3.98 15.32
N LEU A 13 -1.94 5.06 14.54
CA LEU A 13 -0.72 5.41 13.81
C LEU A 13 0.49 4.80 14.54
N CYS A 14 1.36 4.12 13.80
CA CYS A 14 2.60 3.61 14.36
C CYS A 14 3.19 4.72 15.25
N SER A 15 3.62 4.39 16.47
CA SER A 15 4.10 5.36 17.49
C SER A 15 5.07 6.42 16.93
N TYR A 16 5.70 6.10 15.81
CA TYR A 16 6.46 6.91 14.87
C TYR A 16 5.84 8.24 14.40
N ASP A 17 4.53 8.39 14.19
CA ASP A 17 3.96 9.68 13.71
C ASP A 17 3.67 10.68 14.85
N ARG A 18 3.51 10.18 16.08
CA ARG A 18 3.22 11.04 17.25
C ARG A 18 4.43 11.86 17.72
N GLU A 19 5.65 11.38 17.48
CA GLU A 19 6.86 12.12 17.86
C GLU A 19 7.18 13.31 16.94
N PHE A 20 6.50 13.43 15.79
CA PHE A 20 6.80 14.46 14.78
C PHE A 20 5.66 15.43 14.46
N ALA A 21 4.50 15.28 15.10
CA ALA A 21 3.62 16.40 15.33
C ALA A 21 4.29 17.33 16.35
N GLY A 22 5.13 18.27 15.87
CA GLY A 22 5.70 19.31 16.72
C GLY A 22 4.63 19.97 17.58
N PRO A 23 4.95 20.45 18.79
CA PRO A 23 3.95 20.91 19.74
C PRO A 23 3.09 22.00 19.10
N THR A 24 1.85 21.65 18.75
CA THR A 24 0.83 22.64 18.43
C THR A 24 0.55 23.35 19.75
N THR A 25 1.17 24.52 19.92
CA THR A 25 0.80 25.48 20.96
C THR A 25 -0.65 25.89 20.72
N LEU A 26 -1.59 25.13 21.28
CA LEU A 26 -2.93 25.62 21.50
C LEU A 26 -2.81 26.74 22.52
N LYS A 27 -2.95 27.98 22.03
CA LYS A 27 -3.27 29.13 22.87
C LYS A 27 -4.54 28.78 23.63
N GLU A 28 -4.40 28.54 24.92
CA GLU A 28 -5.53 28.48 25.84
C GLU A 28 -6.31 29.80 25.76
N CYS A 29 -7.54 29.74 25.25
CA CYS A 29 -8.51 30.78 25.49
C CYS A 29 -9.09 30.58 26.91
N PRO A 30 -9.21 31.64 27.72
CA PRO A 30 -9.63 31.53 29.10
C PRO A 30 -11.12 31.18 29.21
N THR A 31 -11.41 30.16 30.00
CA THR A 31 -12.79 29.82 30.44
C THR A 31 -13.23 30.82 31.52
N PRO A 32 -14.45 31.38 31.45
CA PRO A 32 -15.02 32.12 32.56
C PRO A 32 -15.55 31.17 33.63
N ARG A 33 -15.20 31.48 34.88
CA ARG A 33 -15.75 30.87 36.09
C ARG A 33 -17.27 31.07 36.16
N GLY A 34 -17.99 30.01 36.50
CA GLY A 34 -19.39 30.07 36.91
C GLY A 34 -19.87 28.71 37.43
N SER A 35 -20.06 28.63 38.74
CA SER A 35 -20.82 27.59 39.44
C SER A 35 -21.79 28.33 40.39
N PRO A 36 -22.75 27.67 41.07
CA PRO A 36 -23.52 26.46 40.78
C PRO A 36 -25.05 26.70 40.96
N SER A 37 -25.92 25.76 40.57
CA SER A 37 -27.20 25.58 41.30
C SER A 37 -27.83 24.20 41.08
N ASN A 38 -28.42 23.71 42.16
CA ASN A 38 -29.14 22.45 42.35
C ASN A 38 -30.48 22.39 41.59
N GLN A 39 -30.90 21.21 41.14
CA GLN A 39 -32.26 20.65 41.28
C GLN A 39 -32.31 19.23 40.66
N LYS A 40 -32.47 18.19 41.49
CA LYS A 40 -33.72 17.44 41.76
C LYS A 40 -34.31 16.71 40.54
N CYS A 41 -34.02 15.41 40.51
CA CYS A 41 -34.93 14.27 40.36
C CYS A 41 -36.40 14.60 40.02
N LEU A 42 -36.86 14.12 38.86
CA LEU A 42 -38.23 13.63 38.66
C LEU A 42 -38.21 12.55 37.56
N THR A 43 -38.57 11.36 37.99
CA THR A 43 -38.98 10.19 37.21
C THR A 43 -40.31 10.49 36.55
N GLU A 44 -40.49 10.19 35.26
CA GLU A 44 -41.82 9.84 34.75
C GLU A 44 -41.75 9.07 33.43
N HIS A 45 -42.60 8.06 33.37
CA HIS A 45 -42.83 7.15 32.26
C HIS A 45 -43.48 7.87 31.08
N SER A 46 -43.11 7.50 29.85
CA SER A 46 -44.06 7.55 28.73
C SER A 46 -43.78 6.44 27.73
N THR A 47 -44.80 5.61 27.63
CA THR A 47 -45.04 4.48 26.74
C THR A 47 -45.43 4.91 25.33
N LEU A 48 -45.10 4.04 24.37
CA LEU A 48 -45.78 3.78 23.09
C LEU A 48 -45.70 4.85 21.99
N SER A 49 -45.01 4.50 20.89
CA SER A 49 -45.69 4.42 19.59
C SER A 49 -44.82 3.66 18.60
N ALA A 50 -45.28 2.45 18.26
CA ALA A 50 -44.81 1.69 17.12
C ALA A 50 -45.48 2.25 15.85
N SER A 51 -44.72 2.39 14.77
CA SER A 51 -45.26 2.53 13.41
C SER A 51 -44.27 1.99 12.38
N PRO A 52 -44.77 1.52 11.23
CA PRO A 52 -44.36 0.23 10.71
C PRO A 52 -43.43 0.31 9.49
N LEU A 53 -42.75 -0.82 9.32
CA LEU A 53 -42.05 -1.30 8.13
C LEU A 53 -42.71 -0.84 6.82
N ARG A 54 -41.96 -0.08 6.00
CA ARG A 54 -42.21 0.02 4.57
C ARG A 54 -41.35 -0.99 3.84
N GLN A 55 -42.00 -1.96 3.22
CA GLN A 55 -41.48 -2.72 2.09
C GLN A 55 -41.08 -1.72 0.99
N VAL A 56 -39.86 -1.85 0.48
CA VAL A 56 -39.44 -1.22 -0.77
C VAL A 56 -39.30 -2.36 -1.77
N ASP A 57 -40.19 -2.35 -2.75
CA ASP A 57 -40.21 -3.28 -3.87
C ASP A 57 -38.96 -3.10 -4.75
N SER A 58 -38.45 -4.24 -5.19
CA SER A 58 -37.36 -4.41 -6.14
C SER A 58 -37.67 -3.72 -7.47
N ALA A 59 -36.88 -2.72 -7.84
CA ALA A 59 -36.90 -2.14 -9.17
C ALA A 59 -35.90 -2.89 -10.07
N GLU A 60 -36.43 -3.50 -11.13
CA GLU A 60 -35.69 -4.13 -12.22
C GLU A 60 -34.83 -3.11 -12.98
N TYR A 61 -33.56 -3.44 -13.20
CA TYR A 61 -32.64 -2.65 -14.01
C TYR A 61 -32.92 -2.85 -15.51
N PRO A 62 -33.05 -1.79 -16.33
CA PRO A 62 -33.07 -1.92 -17.77
C PRO A 62 -31.63 -2.02 -18.34
N THR A 63 -31.41 -3.07 -19.10
CA THR A 63 -30.22 -3.34 -19.93
C THR A 63 -30.02 -2.24 -20.99
N PRO A 64 -28.85 -1.58 -21.06
CA PRO A 64 -28.53 -0.72 -22.19
C PRO A 64 -28.01 -1.53 -23.39
N ARG A 65 -28.64 -1.27 -24.53
CA ARG A 65 -28.37 -1.78 -25.88
C ARG A 65 -26.94 -1.54 -26.34
N GLU A 66 -26.43 -2.53 -27.06
CA GLU A 66 -25.25 -2.46 -27.93
C GLU A 66 -25.38 -1.31 -28.93
N SER A 67 -24.30 -0.55 -29.12
CA SER A 67 -24.15 0.41 -30.22
C SER A 67 -22.97 0.00 -31.12
N PRO A 68 -23.07 0.24 -32.43
CA PRO A 68 -22.27 -0.46 -33.43
C PRO A 68 -20.90 0.16 -33.68
N SER A 69 -19.99 -0.74 -34.05
CA SER A 69 -18.63 -0.55 -34.57
C SER A 69 -18.52 0.54 -35.64
N SER A 70 -17.67 1.55 -35.37
CA SER A 70 -17.19 2.52 -36.36
C SER A 70 -15.87 2.05 -36.97
N GLN A 71 -15.85 2.06 -38.29
CA GLN A 71 -14.73 1.68 -39.16
C GLN A 71 -13.65 2.78 -39.18
N ASN A 72 -12.39 2.34 -39.09
CA ASN A 72 -11.20 3.16 -39.30
C ASN A 72 -11.06 3.56 -40.77
N GLN A 73 -10.84 4.85 -41.05
CA GLN A 73 -10.23 5.31 -42.31
C GLN A 73 -8.83 5.89 -42.02
N PRO A 74 -7.83 5.59 -42.85
CA PRO A 74 -6.47 6.10 -42.69
C PRO A 74 -6.34 7.48 -43.33
N VAL A 75 -5.78 8.45 -42.61
CA VAL A 75 -5.44 9.78 -43.15
C VAL A 75 -3.96 9.81 -43.54
N GLU A 76 -3.73 10.27 -44.76
CA GLU A 76 -2.47 10.40 -45.47
C GLU A 76 -1.44 11.30 -44.75
N HIS A 77 -0.18 10.86 -44.74
CA HIS A 77 0.97 11.66 -44.32
C HIS A 77 1.43 12.58 -45.45
N THR A 78 1.39 13.89 -45.22
CA THR A 78 2.07 14.90 -46.06
C THR A 78 3.52 15.06 -45.60
N PRO A 79 4.54 15.00 -46.50
CA PRO A 79 5.93 15.21 -46.10
C PRO A 79 6.25 16.71 -45.99
N LEU A 80 6.77 17.12 -44.84
CA LEU A 80 7.26 18.47 -44.59
C LEU A 80 8.62 18.72 -45.25
N ARG A 81 8.68 19.89 -45.87
CA ARG A 81 9.74 20.46 -46.70
C ARG A 81 10.97 20.81 -45.87
N GLU A 82 12.13 20.30 -46.28
CA GLU A 82 13.44 20.61 -45.69
C GLU A 82 13.82 22.08 -45.90
N THR A 83 14.32 22.72 -44.85
CA THR A 83 14.99 24.03 -44.91
C THR A 83 16.45 23.87 -44.50
N PRO A 84 17.41 24.48 -45.23
CA PRO A 84 18.83 24.29 -44.97
C PRO A 84 19.28 25.14 -43.79
N THR A 85 19.89 24.48 -42.78
CA THR A 85 20.44 25.15 -41.60
C THR A 85 21.84 25.70 -41.91
N ARG A 86 21.99 26.99 -41.62
CA ARG A 86 23.22 27.80 -41.66
C ARG A 86 24.31 27.23 -40.77
N ALA A 87 25.55 27.26 -41.28
CA ALA A 87 26.77 27.02 -40.53
C ALA A 87 27.03 28.12 -39.48
N PHE A 88 27.23 27.70 -38.22
CA PHE A 88 27.89 28.48 -37.16
C PHE A 88 28.96 27.55 -36.55
N SER A 89 30.24 27.83 -36.79
CA SER A 89 31.13 28.67 -35.97
C SER A 89 31.62 27.96 -34.71
N SER A 90 32.92 27.68 -34.74
CA SER A 90 33.76 27.02 -33.75
C SER A 90 33.83 27.77 -32.43
N TYR A 91 33.48 27.12 -31.32
CA TYR A 91 33.92 27.51 -29.98
C TYR A 91 34.16 26.29 -29.08
N GLY A 92 35.34 26.30 -28.43
CA GLY A 92 35.56 25.73 -27.10
C GLY A 92 35.53 24.21 -26.97
N SER A 93 36.67 23.56 -27.18
CA SER A 93 36.95 22.21 -26.69
C SER A 93 37.02 22.23 -25.15
N TYR A 94 35.86 22.07 -24.50
CA TYR A 94 35.81 21.63 -23.12
C TYR A 94 36.00 20.11 -23.12
N PHE A 95 37.00 19.64 -22.38
CA PHE A 95 37.15 18.22 -22.06
C PHE A 95 35.89 17.75 -21.32
N VAL A 96 34.92 17.23 -22.07
CA VAL A 96 33.80 16.45 -21.54
C VAL A 96 34.45 15.21 -20.93
N LYS A 97 34.47 15.14 -19.59
CA LYS A 97 34.79 13.88 -18.89
C LYS A 97 33.91 12.80 -19.54
N PRO A 98 34.48 11.66 -19.98
CA PRO A 98 33.69 10.62 -20.62
C PRO A 98 32.53 10.29 -19.70
N GLU A 99 31.33 10.61 -20.16
CA GLU A 99 30.08 10.25 -19.53
C GLU A 99 30.19 8.76 -19.28
N LYS A 100 30.15 8.33 -18.00
CA LYS A 100 30.21 6.91 -17.65
C LYS A 100 29.13 6.25 -18.50
N GLN A 101 29.56 5.48 -19.49
CA GLN A 101 28.68 4.75 -20.40
C GLN A 101 27.72 4.00 -19.49
N VAL A 102 26.45 4.43 -19.48
CA VAL A 102 25.41 3.81 -18.66
C VAL A 102 25.24 2.42 -19.24
N ARG A 103 26.00 1.45 -18.69
CA ARG A 103 25.89 0.06 -19.09
C ARG A 103 24.49 -0.36 -18.69
N TYR A 104 23.68 -0.69 -19.69
CA TYR A 104 22.40 -1.31 -19.43
C TYR A 104 22.68 -2.67 -18.76
N PRO A 105 22.04 -2.99 -17.62
CA PRO A 105 22.13 -4.29 -16.99
C PRO A 105 22.05 -5.41 -18.00
N SER A 106 22.84 -6.45 -17.78
CA SER A 106 22.63 -7.67 -18.54
C SER A 106 21.19 -8.13 -18.26
N PRO A 107 20.35 -8.35 -19.29
CA PRO A 107 18.95 -8.77 -19.11
C PRO A 107 18.79 -9.98 -18.18
N ARG A 108 19.84 -10.81 -18.09
CA ARG A 108 19.91 -11.99 -17.23
C ARG A 108 19.83 -11.68 -15.73
N GLN A 109 20.52 -10.64 -15.25
CA GLN A 109 20.56 -10.35 -13.81
C GLN A 109 19.25 -9.74 -13.30
N TYR A 110 18.61 -8.88 -14.10
CA TYR A 110 17.28 -8.38 -13.76
C TYR A 110 16.27 -9.52 -13.64
N VAL A 111 16.27 -10.46 -14.60
CA VAL A 111 15.39 -11.63 -14.58
C VAL A 111 15.66 -12.51 -13.36
N GLU A 112 16.93 -12.74 -13.02
CA GLU A 112 17.34 -13.54 -11.85
C GLU A 112 16.91 -12.91 -10.52
N VAL A 113 17.15 -11.61 -10.33
CA VAL A 113 16.70 -10.89 -9.12
C VAL A 113 15.18 -10.85 -9.04
N ARG A 114 14.51 -10.56 -10.16
CA ARG A 114 13.04 -10.53 -10.20
C ARG A 114 12.44 -11.89 -9.86
N SER A 115 12.99 -13.00 -10.37
CA SER A 115 12.46 -14.34 -10.07
C SER A 115 12.62 -14.74 -8.60
N ILE A 116 13.54 -14.09 -7.86
CA ILE A 116 13.69 -14.27 -6.41
C ILE A 116 12.63 -13.47 -5.64
N ILE A 117 12.35 -12.22 -6.04
CA ILE A 117 11.53 -11.28 -5.27
C ILE A 117 10.03 -11.38 -5.60
N GLU A 118 9.70 -11.58 -6.88
CA GLU A 118 8.31 -11.59 -7.38
C GLU A 118 7.36 -12.52 -6.59
N PRO A 119 7.77 -13.72 -6.15
CA PRO A 119 6.91 -14.58 -5.35
C PRO A 119 6.48 -13.94 -4.02
N TYR A 120 7.39 -13.24 -3.34
CA TYR A 120 7.11 -12.55 -2.08
C TYR A 120 6.18 -11.35 -2.28
N TRP A 121 6.34 -10.64 -3.41
CA TRP A 121 5.41 -9.57 -3.79
C TRP A 121 3.98 -10.10 -3.99
N HIS A 122 3.83 -11.26 -4.64
CA HIS A 122 2.53 -11.91 -4.78
C HIS A 122 1.94 -12.36 -3.45
N VAL A 123 2.72 -13.02 -2.58
CA VAL A 123 2.26 -13.40 -1.23
C VAL A 123 1.76 -12.19 -0.47
N PHE A 124 2.52 -11.10 -0.47
CA PHE A 124 2.13 -9.86 0.20
C PHE A 124 0.78 -9.34 -0.31
N ASN A 125 0.60 -9.27 -1.64
CA ASN A 125 -0.66 -8.81 -2.24
C ASN A 125 -1.84 -9.68 -1.84
N PHE A 126 -1.70 -11.01 -1.93
CA PHE A 126 -2.77 -11.93 -1.59
C PHE A 126 -3.13 -11.84 -0.11
N VAL A 127 -2.14 -11.72 0.78
CA VAL A 127 -2.41 -11.58 2.21
C VAL A 127 -3.19 -10.30 2.49
N LEU A 128 -2.80 -9.17 1.89
CA LEU A 128 -3.53 -7.91 2.08
C LEU A 128 -4.91 -7.92 1.41
N GLU A 129 -5.10 -8.68 0.34
CA GLU A 129 -6.40 -8.85 -0.32
C GLU A 129 -7.35 -9.71 0.52
N TYR A 130 -6.88 -10.80 1.13
CA TYR A 130 -7.74 -11.75 1.84
C TYR A 130 -7.87 -11.52 3.35
N GLU A 131 -7.16 -10.53 3.88
CA GLU A 131 -7.27 -10.17 5.29
C GLU A 131 -8.65 -9.60 5.64
N PRO A 132 -9.27 -10.02 6.76
CA PRO A 132 -10.44 -9.35 7.32
C PRO A 132 -10.12 -7.94 7.80
N ARG A 133 -10.93 -6.96 7.39
CA ARG A 133 -10.73 -5.53 7.69
C ARG A 133 -12.04 -4.84 8.04
N SER A 134 -11.95 -3.73 8.75
CA SER A 134 -13.07 -2.78 8.89
C SER A 134 -13.51 -2.34 7.49
N CYS A 135 -14.81 -2.40 7.22
CA CYS A 135 -15.37 -1.85 6.00
C CYS A 135 -15.15 -0.34 5.98
N VAL A 136 -14.82 0.21 4.81
CA VAL A 136 -14.50 1.63 4.64
C VAL A 136 -15.29 2.28 3.52
N HIS A 137 -15.56 3.57 3.69
CA HIS A 137 -15.96 4.49 2.63
C HIS A 137 -14.83 5.46 2.31
N HIS A 138 -14.74 5.87 1.04
CA HIS A 138 -13.80 6.88 0.59
C HIS A 138 -14.52 8.20 0.29
N TYR A 139 -14.03 9.28 0.89
CA TYR A 139 -14.31 10.63 0.43
C TYR A 139 -13.08 11.16 -0.31
N VAL A 140 -13.25 11.58 -1.57
CA VAL A 140 -12.15 12.04 -2.42
C VAL A 140 -12.22 13.54 -2.60
N THR A 141 -11.17 14.24 -2.17
CA THR A 141 -10.98 15.67 -2.42
C THR A 141 -9.99 15.86 -3.57
N PRO A 142 -10.37 16.59 -4.65
CA PRO A 142 -9.47 16.83 -5.77
C PRO A 142 -8.32 17.78 -5.38
N PRO A 143 -7.19 17.75 -6.13
CA PRO A 143 -6.10 18.70 -5.96
C PRO A 143 -6.57 20.15 -6.07
N THR A 144 -5.99 21.05 -5.26
CA THR A 144 -6.32 22.49 -5.35
C THR A 144 -5.37 23.25 -6.28
N ALA A 145 -4.18 22.70 -6.52
CA ALA A 145 -3.20 23.24 -7.45
C ALA A 145 -2.55 22.13 -8.32
N PRO A 146 -1.98 22.49 -9.49
CA PRO A 146 -1.22 21.55 -10.30
C PRO A 146 -0.05 20.92 -9.52
N GLY A 147 0.06 19.60 -9.58
CA GLY A 147 1.11 18.86 -8.88
C GLY A 147 0.78 18.49 -7.44
N GLU A 148 -0.36 18.91 -6.89
CA GLU A 148 -0.86 18.40 -5.61
C GLU A 148 -1.54 17.03 -5.77
N PRO A 149 -1.48 16.17 -4.75
CA PRO A 149 -2.15 14.88 -4.77
C PRO A 149 -3.66 15.03 -4.52
N PHE A 150 -4.43 14.04 -4.97
CA PHE A 150 -5.79 13.81 -4.47
C PHE A 150 -5.73 13.43 -2.98
N ILE A 151 -6.70 13.87 -2.19
CA ILE A 151 -6.84 13.42 -0.80
C ILE A 151 -7.96 12.40 -0.72
N ILE A 152 -7.67 11.23 -0.18
CA ILE A 152 -8.64 10.17 0.08
C ILE A 152 -8.79 10.07 1.59
N THR A 153 -9.96 10.41 2.10
CA THR A 153 -10.32 10.20 3.50
C THR A 153 -11.04 8.87 3.63
N GLU A 154 -10.44 7.95 4.39
CA GLU A 154 -11.04 6.66 4.75
C GLU A 154 -11.91 6.82 6.00
N ILE A 155 -13.17 6.42 5.87
CA ILE A 155 -14.18 6.48 6.91
C ILE A 155 -14.60 5.06 7.25
N GLU A 156 -14.31 4.61 8.47
CA GLU A 156 -14.70 3.28 8.94
C GLU A 156 -16.21 3.19 9.13
N ILE A 157 -16.81 2.14 8.58
CA ILE A 157 -18.25 1.87 8.67
C ILE A 157 -18.55 1.18 10.00
N ARG A 158 -19.47 1.77 10.75
CA ARG A 158 -19.99 1.22 12.01
C ARG A 158 -21.39 0.65 11.84
N SER A 159 -21.67 -0.44 12.54
CA SER A 159 -23.00 -0.99 12.71
C SER A 159 -23.91 0.00 13.46
N PRO A 160 -25.25 -0.19 13.45
CA PRO A 160 -26.17 0.62 14.26
C PRO A 160 -25.86 0.59 15.77
N HIS A 161 -25.12 -0.41 16.23
CA HIS A 161 -24.68 -0.55 17.62
C HIS A 161 -23.31 0.08 17.89
N GLY A 162 -22.69 0.70 16.88
CA GLY A 162 -21.39 1.39 16.98
C GLY A 162 -20.17 0.50 16.79
N GLU A 163 -20.36 -0.80 16.57
CA GLU A 163 -19.31 -1.78 16.32
C GLU A 163 -18.77 -1.66 14.90
N TYR A 164 -17.50 -1.98 14.68
CA TYR A 164 -16.94 -2.00 13.33
C TYR A 164 -17.49 -3.16 12.53
N THR A 165 -17.96 -2.88 11.32
CA THR A 165 -18.34 -3.93 10.38
C THR A 165 -17.07 -4.48 9.75
N GLN A 166 -16.82 -5.78 9.89
CA GLN A 166 -15.69 -6.44 9.23
C GLN A 166 -16.14 -7.18 7.97
N ALA A 167 -15.28 -7.20 6.96
CA ALA A 167 -15.47 -7.95 5.73
C ALA A 167 -14.13 -8.41 5.14
N TYR A 168 -14.17 -9.13 4.03
CA TYR A 168 -13.00 -9.71 3.37
C TYR A 168 -12.91 -9.25 1.91
N GLY A 169 -11.69 -9.07 1.39
CA GLY A 169 -11.48 -8.80 -0.03
C GLY A 169 -12.24 -7.57 -0.53
N PRO A 170 -12.79 -7.61 -1.75
CA PRO A 170 -13.52 -6.48 -2.32
C PRO A 170 -14.73 -6.01 -1.50
N SER A 171 -15.29 -6.87 -0.63
CA SER A 171 -16.44 -6.52 0.20
C SER A 171 -16.12 -5.58 1.37
N VAL A 172 -14.84 -5.35 1.66
CA VAL A 172 -14.38 -4.29 2.57
C VAL A 172 -14.74 -2.90 2.05
N HIS A 173 -14.83 -2.77 0.72
CA HIS A 173 -14.99 -1.50 0.03
C HIS A 173 -16.41 -1.33 -0.48
N ALA A 174 -16.90 -0.09 -0.49
CA ALA A 174 -18.18 0.20 -1.15
C ALA A 174 -18.12 -0.12 -2.66
N PRO A 175 -19.23 -0.56 -3.30
CA PRO A 175 -19.21 -1.06 -4.68
C PRO A 175 -18.74 -0.05 -5.74
N TRP A 176 -18.78 1.26 -5.43
CA TRP A 176 -18.36 2.34 -6.34
C TRP A 176 -16.88 2.71 -6.21
N ILE A 177 -16.14 2.15 -5.25
CA ILE A 177 -14.71 2.40 -5.09
C ILE A 177 -13.96 1.64 -6.19
N SER A 178 -13.11 2.33 -6.94
CA SER A 178 -12.35 1.73 -8.03
C SER A 178 -11.34 0.70 -7.52
N THR A 179 -11.05 -0.35 -8.30
CA THR A 179 -10.05 -1.37 -7.93
C THR A 179 -8.69 -0.77 -7.54
N ALA A 180 -8.26 0.30 -8.21
CA ALA A 180 -7.00 0.97 -7.88
C ALA A 180 -7.03 1.59 -6.46
N GLN A 181 -8.14 2.21 -6.07
CA GLN A 181 -8.32 2.75 -4.73
C GLN A 181 -8.46 1.64 -3.68
N GLN A 182 -9.13 0.54 -4.01
CA GLN A 182 -9.20 -0.63 -3.12
C GLN A 182 -7.81 -1.19 -2.85
N THR A 183 -6.99 -1.37 -3.89
CA THR A 183 -5.60 -1.84 -3.74
C THR A 183 -4.76 -0.87 -2.92
N ALA A 184 -4.92 0.44 -3.12
CA ALA A 184 -4.19 1.45 -2.37
C ALA A 184 -4.55 1.46 -0.89
N SER A 185 -5.84 1.43 -0.58
CA SER A 185 -6.36 1.27 0.77
C SER A 185 -5.85 -0.02 1.40
N ASN A 186 -5.85 -1.12 0.64
CA ASN A 186 -5.37 -2.40 1.13
C ASN A 186 -3.89 -2.35 1.56
N LYS A 187 -3.10 -1.49 0.93
CA LYS A 187 -1.66 -1.30 1.18
C LYS A 187 -1.32 -0.09 2.06
N PHE A 188 -2.31 0.72 2.42
CA PHE A 188 -2.11 1.93 3.21
C PHE A 188 -1.41 1.61 4.52
N ASN A 189 -0.30 2.29 4.81
CA ASN A 189 0.54 2.09 6.01
C ASN A 189 1.20 0.71 6.15
N HIS A 190 1.35 -0.06 5.06
CA HIS A 190 2.00 -1.38 5.10
C HIS A 190 3.44 -1.39 4.53
N CYS A 191 4.05 -0.22 4.27
CA CYS A 191 5.39 -0.17 3.67
C CYS A 191 6.47 -0.75 4.60
N ASP A 192 6.54 -0.29 5.85
CA ASP A 192 7.45 -0.83 6.87
C ASP A 192 7.15 -2.31 7.15
N PHE A 193 5.86 -2.67 7.18
CA PHE A 193 5.44 -4.06 7.35
C PHE A 193 6.05 -4.99 6.30
N SER A 194 6.03 -4.59 5.02
CA SER A 194 6.63 -5.39 3.96
C SER A 194 8.13 -5.64 4.19
N ILE A 195 8.86 -4.66 4.74
CA ILE A 195 10.28 -4.81 5.06
C ILE A 195 10.48 -5.82 6.18
N HIS A 196 9.76 -5.66 7.30
CA HIS A 196 9.85 -6.56 8.45
C HIS A 196 9.49 -8.01 8.09
N LEU A 197 8.55 -8.21 7.16
CA LEU A 197 8.19 -9.54 6.69
C LEU A 197 9.28 -10.21 5.87
N PHE A 198 9.88 -9.48 4.92
CA PHE A 198 10.62 -10.12 3.84
C PHE A 198 12.12 -9.90 3.87
N LEU A 199 12.65 -8.95 4.64
CA LEU A 199 14.09 -8.69 4.66
C LEU A 199 14.87 -9.95 5.10
N CYS A 200 14.39 -10.65 6.13
CA CYS A 200 14.98 -11.90 6.64
C CYS A 200 15.02 -13.04 5.60
N TYR A 201 14.10 -13.06 4.63
CA TYR A 201 14.07 -14.06 3.56
C TYR A 201 14.86 -13.60 2.31
N LEU A 202 14.71 -12.33 1.92
CA LEU A 202 15.29 -11.80 0.68
C LEU A 202 16.80 -11.62 0.76
N GLU A 203 17.34 -11.18 1.91
CA GLU A 203 18.79 -10.99 2.11
C GLU A 203 19.60 -12.28 1.86
N PRO A 204 19.30 -13.43 2.51
CA PRO A 204 20.01 -14.68 2.24
C PRO A 204 19.74 -15.25 0.83
N LEU A 205 18.59 -14.98 0.21
CA LEU A 205 18.32 -15.47 -1.14
C LEU A 205 19.05 -14.69 -2.22
N LEU A 206 19.05 -13.36 -2.14
CA LEU A 206 19.74 -12.49 -3.10
C LEU A 206 21.26 -12.60 -2.99
N SER A 207 21.80 -12.81 -1.78
CA SER A 207 23.24 -13.04 -1.60
C SER A 207 23.77 -14.28 -2.34
N ARG A 208 22.95 -15.33 -2.53
CA ARG A 208 23.33 -16.54 -3.30
C ARG A 208 23.64 -16.25 -4.77
N VAL A 209 23.05 -15.18 -5.33
CA VAL A 209 23.32 -14.72 -6.69
C VAL A 209 24.29 -13.53 -6.72
N GLY A 210 24.89 -13.20 -5.57
CA GLY A 210 25.81 -12.06 -5.42
C GLY A 210 25.14 -10.71 -5.48
N ALA A 211 23.83 -10.64 -5.23
CA ALA A 211 23.10 -9.40 -5.05
C ALA A 211 22.97 -9.06 -3.55
N THR A 212 22.73 -7.80 -3.25
CA THR A 212 22.47 -7.30 -1.89
C THR A 212 21.10 -6.64 -1.87
N VAL A 213 20.46 -6.61 -0.69
CA VAL A 213 19.23 -5.87 -0.45
C VAL A 213 19.34 -5.16 0.88
N ILE A 214 18.88 -3.91 0.93
CA ILE A 214 18.82 -3.09 2.14
C ILE A 214 17.46 -2.41 2.25
N TRP A 215 17.07 -2.07 3.47
CA TRP A 215 15.94 -1.18 3.72
C TRP A 215 16.33 0.27 3.44
N LEU A 216 15.64 0.90 2.49
CA LEU A 216 15.78 2.32 2.18
C LEU A 216 14.48 3.06 2.54
N ALA A 217 14.61 4.20 3.22
CA ALA A 217 13.51 5.13 3.42
C ALA A 217 13.60 6.32 2.46
N VAL A 218 12.54 6.58 1.70
CA VAL A 218 12.44 7.67 0.71
C VAL A 218 11.33 8.64 1.07
N GLN A 219 11.37 9.84 0.49
CA GLN A 219 10.22 10.74 0.49
C GLN A 219 9.39 10.45 -0.76
N ALA A 220 8.21 9.86 -0.60
CA ALA A 220 7.32 9.59 -1.72
C ALA A 220 6.77 10.89 -2.33
N LYS A 221 6.50 10.86 -3.63
CA LYS A 221 5.80 11.88 -4.40
C LYS A 221 4.44 11.31 -4.83
N PRO A 222 3.40 11.40 -3.99
CA PRO A 222 2.13 10.72 -4.24
C PRO A 222 1.27 11.37 -5.34
N HIS A 223 0.47 10.56 -6.04
CA HIS A 223 -0.70 11.01 -6.79
C HIS A 223 -1.94 11.12 -5.90
N TRP A 224 -2.07 10.24 -4.89
CA TRP A 224 -3.05 10.39 -3.82
C TRP A 224 -2.43 10.23 -2.44
N VAL A 225 -3.03 10.87 -1.44
CA VAL A 225 -2.72 10.71 -0.02
C VAL A 225 -3.95 10.14 0.67
N ILE A 226 -3.79 8.97 1.26
CA ILE A 226 -4.82 8.32 2.08
C ILE A 226 -4.61 8.74 3.54
N HIS A 227 -5.70 9.02 4.26
CA HIS A 227 -5.68 9.24 5.70
C HIS A 227 -7.02 8.83 6.33
N TRP A 228 -7.01 8.58 7.64
CA TRP A 228 -8.23 8.27 8.39
C TRP A 228 -9.07 9.52 8.67
N GLU A 229 -10.39 9.34 8.81
CA GLU A 229 -11.28 10.38 9.31
C GLU A 229 -10.82 10.90 10.69
N GLY A 230 -10.77 12.23 10.83
CA GLY A 230 -10.28 12.89 12.04
C GLY A 230 -8.76 13.13 12.06
N GLU A 231 -8.01 12.52 11.15
CA GLU A 231 -6.59 12.80 10.96
C GLU A 231 -6.36 13.91 9.92
N ARG A 232 -5.21 14.57 9.99
CA ARG A 232 -4.81 15.54 8.97
C ARG A 232 -4.00 14.82 7.89
N PRO A 233 -4.29 15.05 6.60
CA PRO A 233 -3.46 14.50 5.54
C PRO A 233 -2.04 15.06 5.64
N TYR A 234 -1.05 14.18 5.56
CA TYR A 234 0.36 14.58 5.57
C TYR A 234 0.94 14.40 4.16
N PRO A 235 1.21 15.49 3.41
CA PRO A 235 1.70 15.40 2.03
C PRO A 235 3.15 14.91 1.93
N LEU A 236 3.84 14.84 3.06
CA LEU A 236 5.26 14.59 3.20
C LEU A 236 5.52 13.14 3.63
N VAL A 237 5.08 12.16 2.84
CA VAL A 237 5.08 10.76 3.29
C VAL A 237 6.48 10.14 3.28
N ARG A 238 6.94 9.64 4.44
CA ARG A 238 8.08 8.71 4.52
C ARG A 238 7.61 7.35 4.02
N HIS A 239 8.40 6.74 3.16
CA HIS A 239 8.05 5.47 2.54
C HIS A 239 9.22 4.50 2.55
N SER A 240 8.94 3.22 2.80
CA SER A 240 9.96 2.19 2.92
C SER A 240 9.93 1.25 1.74
N VAL A 241 11.12 0.99 1.21
CA VAL A 241 11.33 0.16 0.03
C VAL A 241 12.58 -0.70 0.19
N PHE A 242 12.68 -1.77 -0.61
CA PHE A 242 13.90 -2.53 -0.75
C PHE A 242 14.79 -1.89 -1.81
N SER A 243 16.02 -1.52 -1.44
CA SER A 243 17.06 -1.14 -2.40
C SER A 243 17.97 -2.33 -2.65
N ILE A 244 18.07 -2.73 -3.92
CA ILE A 244 18.78 -3.93 -4.33
C ILE A 244 19.95 -3.53 -5.22
N THR A 245 21.13 -4.08 -4.96
CA THR A 245 22.31 -3.92 -5.82
C THR A 245 22.75 -5.28 -6.32
N THR A 246 22.79 -5.49 -7.63
CA THR A 246 23.21 -6.75 -8.23
C THR A 246 24.72 -6.94 -8.17
N ARG A 247 25.19 -8.15 -8.54
CA ARG A 247 26.62 -8.45 -8.66
C ARG A 247 27.37 -7.56 -9.67
N SER A 248 26.70 -7.07 -10.72
CA SER A 248 27.31 -6.11 -11.66
C SER A 248 27.32 -4.67 -11.13
N GLY A 249 26.66 -4.39 -10.01
CA GLY A 249 26.47 -3.04 -9.47
C GLY A 249 25.23 -2.33 -10.00
N ASP A 250 24.31 -3.03 -10.69
CA ASP A 250 23.05 -2.44 -11.13
C ASP A 250 22.11 -2.26 -9.92
N GLU A 251 21.47 -1.09 -9.80
CA GLU A 251 20.62 -0.76 -8.66
C GLU A 251 19.12 -0.75 -9.02
N TYR A 252 18.32 -1.37 -8.17
CA TYR A 252 16.87 -1.49 -8.30
C TYR A 252 16.16 -1.10 -7.00
N ILE A 253 14.90 -0.71 -7.13
CA ILE A 253 13.97 -0.54 -6.02
C ILE A 253 12.85 -1.55 -6.21
N ALA A 254 12.60 -2.35 -5.17
CA ALA A 254 11.36 -3.12 -5.04
C ALA A 254 10.47 -2.44 -4.01
N ASP A 255 9.32 -1.95 -4.46
CA ASP A 255 8.30 -1.29 -3.66
C ASP A 255 7.02 -2.12 -3.69
N PHE A 256 6.76 -2.80 -2.57
CA PHE A 256 5.62 -3.71 -2.46
C PHE A 256 4.29 -2.96 -2.26
N THR A 257 4.36 -1.63 -2.12
CA THR A 257 3.29 -0.76 -1.65
C THR A 257 3.16 0.51 -2.48
N ILE A 258 3.69 0.54 -3.70
CA ILE A 258 3.68 1.69 -4.60
C ILE A 258 2.26 2.18 -4.92
N GLU A 259 1.29 1.26 -4.91
CA GLU A 259 -0.12 1.53 -5.20
C GLU A 259 -0.79 2.39 -4.12
N GLN A 260 -0.29 2.39 -2.88
CA GLN A 260 -0.83 3.25 -1.81
C GLN A 260 -0.73 4.74 -2.15
N PHE A 261 0.07 5.10 -3.15
CA PHE A 261 0.27 6.47 -3.64
C PHE A 261 -0.37 6.77 -5.00
N GLY A 262 -1.08 5.82 -5.62
CA GLY A 262 -1.83 6.07 -6.86
C GLY A 262 -1.11 5.66 -8.12
N PHE A 263 -0.09 4.84 -7.97
CA PHE A 263 0.67 4.28 -9.08
C PHE A 263 0.22 2.87 -9.39
N ALA A 264 0.44 2.45 -10.64
CA ALA A 264 0.10 1.10 -11.08
C ALA A 264 1.08 0.06 -10.49
N SER A 265 0.58 -1.15 -10.25
CA SER A 265 1.34 -2.28 -9.71
C SER A 265 2.56 -2.64 -10.55
N GLU A 266 2.56 -2.39 -11.86
CA GLU A 266 3.69 -2.66 -12.76
C GLU A 266 5.00 -1.94 -12.35
N TYR A 267 4.91 -0.89 -11.54
CA TYR A 267 6.06 -0.12 -11.03
C TYR A 267 6.68 -0.70 -9.76
N TRP A 268 6.23 -1.86 -9.28
CA TRP A 268 6.72 -2.47 -8.04
C TRP A 268 8.22 -2.83 -8.08
N LEU A 269 8.82 -3.07 -9.24
CA LEU A 269 10.26 -3.34 -9.38
C LEU A 269 10.86 -2.58 -10.56
N MET A 270 11.68 -1.58 -10.26
CA MET A 270 12.26 -0.67 -11.25
C MET A 270 13.72 -0.38 -10.97
N ARG A 271 14.44 0.20 -11.94
CA ARG A 271 15.77 0.75 -11.68
C ARG A 271 15.67 1.87 -10.66
N LYS A 272 16.65 1.94 -9.75
CA LYS A 272 16.63 2.91 -8.66
C LYS A 272 16.54 4.36 -9.14
N ARG A 273 17.35 4.72 -10.14
CA ARG A 273 17.30 6.07 -10.75
C ARG A 273 15.91 6.42 -11.28
N ASP A 274 15.31 5.51 -12.05
CA ASP A 274 14.00 5.75 -12.67
C ASP A 274 12.89 5.83 -11.60
N TYR A 275 13.01 5.03 -10.54
CA TYR A 275 12.10 5.07 -9.39
C TYR A 275 12.22 6.40 -8.64
N GLU A 276 13.44 6.81 -8.30
CA GLU A 276 13.70 8.06 -7.55
C GLU A 276 13.20 9.28 -8.33
N GLU A 277 13.46 9.36 -9.63
CA GLU A 277 12.98 10.45 -10.49
C GLU A 277 11.44 10.52 -10.58
N ARG A 278 10.78 9.36 -10.71
CA ARG A 278 9.34 9.31 -10.95
C ARG A 278 8.50 9.37 -9.68
N PHE A 279 8.90 8.69 -8.61
CA PHE A 279 8.05 8.43 -7.45
C PHE A 279 8.55 9.05 -6.16
N THR A 280 9.71 9.70 -6.16
CA THR A 280 10.22 10.42 -5.00
C THR A 280 10.34 11.91 -5.27
N THR A 281 10.49 12.70 -4.21
CA THR A 281 10.78 14.13 -4.35
C THR A 281 12.28 14.42 -4.48
N GLY A 282 13.13 13.39 -4.54
CA GLY A 282 14.59 13.51 -4.49
C GLY A 282 15.16 13.85 -3.11
N ASN A 283 14.31 14.09 -2.12
CA ASN A 283 14.74 14.33 -0.75
C ASN A 283 14.94 13.01 -0.01
N THR A 284 16.04 12.93 0.75
CA THR A 284 16.26 11.81 1.65
C THR A 284 15.45 12.00 2.94
N ARG A 285 14.84 10.90 3.41
CA ARG A 285 14.21 10.83 4.74
C ARG A 285 15.18 10.26 5.75
N ARG A 286 14.79 10.34 7.03
CA ARG A 286 15.43 9.60 8.10
C ARG A 286 15.45 8.12 7.71
N GLN A 287 16.66 7.61 7.50
CA GLN A 287 16.89 6.20 7.23
C GLN A 287 16.51 5.37 8.47
N PRO A 288 16.09 4.11 8.28
CA PRO A 288 15.86 3.21 9.41
C PRO A 288 17.13 3.12 10.26
N SER A 289 16.96 3.11 11.58
CA SER A 289 18.06 2.91 12.51
C SER A 289 18.62 1.50 12.40
N ALA A 290 19.87 1.31 12.87
CA ALA A 290 20.48 -0.01 12.90
C ALA A 290 19.65 -1.03 13.71
N ARG A 291 18.95 -0.58 14.74
CA ARG A 291 18.06 -1.42 15.54
C ARG A 291 16.85 -1.89 14.72
N GLU A 292 16.17 -0.99 14.02
CA GLU A 292 15.01 -1.32 13.18
C GLU A 292 15.40 -2.30 12.07
N VAL A 293 16.55 -2.06 11.41
CA VAL A 293 17.07 -2.98 10.37
C VAL A 293 17.35 -4.36 10.95
N GLU A 294 17.92 -4.43 12.15
CA GLU A 294 18.22 -5.71 12.81
C GLU A 294 16.96 -6.44 13.28
N GLU A 295 15.93 -5.73 13.74
CA GLU A 295 14.60 -6.29 14.02
C GLU A 295 13.98 -6.89 12.74
N ALA A 296 14.01 -6.17 11.62
CA ALA A 296 13.52 -6.68 10.33
C ALA A 296 14.33 -7.89 9.82
N ARG A 297 15.64 -7.95 10.07
CA ARG A 297 16.49 -9.10 9.73
C ARG A 297 16.18 -10.35 10.54
N ARG A 298 15.76 -10.20 11.79
CA ARG A 298 15.26 -11.32 12.60
C ARG A 298 13.83 -11.72 12.20
N GLY A 299 13.14 -10.88 11.44
CA GLY A 299 11.72 -11.05 11.13
C GLY A 299 10.84 -10.74 12.34
N ASP A 300 11.31 -9.93 13.28
CA ASP A 300 10.57 -9.53 14.47
C ASP A 300 9.41 -8.62 14.07
N ILE A 301 8.20 -9.07 14.36
CA ILE A 301 6.94 -8.38 14.10
C ILE A 301 6.13 -8.53 15.38
N ASN A 302 5.99 -7.46 16.15
CA ASN A 302 5.34 -7.50 17.47
C ASN A 302 3.85 -7.11 17.42
N ASP A 303 3.43 -6.41 16.37
CA ASP A 303 2.10 -5.77 16.30
C ASP A 303 1.19 -6.35 15.19
N TRP A 304 1.64 -7.40 14.47
CA TRP A 304 0.92 -7.97 13.31
C TRP A 304 0.94 -9.50 13.28
N ASP A 305 0.86 -10.15 14.44
CA ASP A 305 1.13 -11.59 14.60
C ASP A 305 0.31 -12.50 13.68
N GLU A 306 -1.00 -12.27 13.54
CA GLU A 306 -1.87 -13.12 12.68
C GLU A 306 -1.48 -13.03 11.20
N LYS A 307 -1.34 -11.80 10.69
CA LYS A 307 -0.97 -11.56 9.29
C LYS A 307 0.45 -12.04 9.02
N ALA A 308 1.37 -11.75 9.94
CA ALA A 308 2.75 -12.20 9.85
C ALA A 308 2.84 -13.73 9.85
N TRP A 309 1.98 -14.42 10.61
CA TRP A 309 1.90 -15.87 10.60
C TRP A 309 1.53 -16.41 9.21
N VAL A 310 0.48 -15.87 8.58
CA VAL A 310 0.06 -16.30 7.23
C VAL A 310 1.20 -16.14 6.22
N VAL A 311 1.89 -14.99 6.26
CA VAL A 311 3.03 -14.74 5.39
C VAL A 311 4.19 -15.69 5.68
N ARG A 312 4.52 -15.93 6.96
CA ARG A 312 5.61 -16.84 7.35
C ARG A 312 5.33 -18.26 6.90
N GLU A 313 4.10 -18.74 7.06
CA GLU A 313 3.67 -20.06 6.59
C GLU A 313 3.79 -20.18 5.07
N ALA A 314 3.35 -19.15 4.34
CA ALA A 314 3.52 -19.09 2.89
C ALA A 314 5.00 -19.10 2.47
N CYS A 315 5.83 -18.28 3.11
CA CYS A 315 7.26 -18.23 2.84
C CYS A 315 7.96 -19.54 3.19
N HIS A 316 7.55 -20.21 4.27
CA HIS A 316 8.08 -21.52 4.66
C HIS A 316 7.78 -22.58 3.60
N ARG A 317 6.55 -22.66 3.12
CA ARG A 317 6.15 -23.61 2.05
C ARG A 317 6.78 -23.29 0.70
N MET A 318 7.06 -22.02 0.42
CA MET A 318 7.83 -21.59 -0.75
C MET A 318 9.31 -21.96 -0.66
N HIS A 319 9.85 -22.13 0.55
CA HIS A 319 11.27 -22.38 0.72
C HIS A 319 11.67 -23.71 0.06
N GLY A 320 12.54 -23.63 -0.95
CA GLY A 320 13.00 -24.78 -1.74
C GLY A 320 12.33 -24.93 -3.10
N TYR A 321 11.24 -24.22 -3.37
CA TYR A 321 10.68 -24.14 -4.73
C TYR A 321 11.56 -23.27 -5.63
N ARG A 322 11.85 -23.75 -6.85
CA ARG A 322 12.55 -22.96 -7.87
C ARG A 322 11.52 -22.28 -8.78
N TRP A 323 11.41 -20.96 -8.66
CA TRP A 323 10.58 -20.15 -9.56
C TRP A 323 11.20 -20.13 -10.96
N LYS A 324 10.60 -20.87 -11.90
CA LYS A 324 10.93 -20.78 -13.32
C LYS A 324 9.96 -19.84 -14.00
N SER A 325 10.47 -18.95 -14.85
CA SER A 325 9.65 -18.02 -15.62
C SER A 325 8.63 -18.71 -16.52
N SER A 326 8.90 -19.93 -16.98
CA SER A 326 7.99 -20.75 -17.79
C SER A 326 6.69 -21.11 -17.07
N ASP A 327 6.72 -21.15 -15.73
CA ASP A 327 5.63 -21.67 -14.90
C ASP A 327 4.94 -20.55 -14.10
N ARG A 328 5.23 -19.29 -14.43
CA ARG A 328 4.86 -18.10 -13.65
C ARG A 328 3.36 -18.05 -13.33
N ILE A 329 2.48 -18.31 -14.30
CA ILE A 329 1.01 -18.25 -14.09
C ILE A 329 0.56 -19.32 -13.09
N MET A 330 1.00 -20.57 -13.28
CA MET A 330 0.65 -21.68 -12.40
C MET A 330 1.18 -21.44 -10.99
N MET A 331 2.38 -20.89 -10.86
CA MET A 331 2.95 -20.55 -9.55
C MET A 331 2.19 -19.43 -8.84
N ILE A 332 1.75 -18.41 -9.56
CA ILE A 332 0.90 -17.34 -8.99
C ILE A 332 -0.42 -17.93 -8.47
N GLN A 333 -1.08 -18.79 -9.26
CA GLN A 333 -2.31 -19.47 -8.84
C GLN A 333 -2.09 -20.37 -7.62
N TRP A 334 -0.99 -21.11 -7.58
CA TRP A 334 -0.62 -21.93 -6.43
C TRP A 334 -0.39 -21.08 -5.17
N LEU A 335 0.32 -19.95 -5.28
CA LEU A 335 0.51 -19.02 -4.17
C LEU A 335 -0.81 -18.45 -3.66
N GLU A 336 -1.74 -18.12 -4.56
CA GLU A 336 -3.05 -17.60 -4.20
C GLU A 336 -3.84 -18.63 -3.38
N VAL A 337 -3.89 -19.88 -3.83
CA VAL A 337 -4.55 -20.99 -3.10
C VAL A 337 -3.90 -21.17 -1.74
N LEU A 338 -2.57 -21.20 -1.70
CA LEU A 338 -1.82 -21.38 -0.46
C LEU A 338 -2.13 -20.28 0.57
N VAL A 339 -2.18 -19.02 0.13
CA VAL A 339 -2.52 -17.89 1.01
C VAL A 339 -3.97 -17.98 1.45
N LYS A 340 -4.92 -18.26 0.55
CA LYS A 340 -6.34 -18.44 0.92
C LYS A 340 -6.53 -19.53 1.97
N ASP A 341 -5.85 -20.65 1.82
CA ASP A 341 -5.91 -21.74 2.80
C ASP A 341 -5.39 -21.29 4.16
N ALA A 342 -4.22 -20.64 4.21
CA ALA A 342 -3.62 -20.14 5.45
C ALA A 342 -4.49 -19.06 6.12
N CYS A 343 -5.06 -18.15 5.33
CA CYS A 343 -6.05 -17.16 5.78
C CYS A 343 -7.29 -17.82 6.39
N TRP A 344 -7.82 -18.87 5.73
CA TRP A 344 -8.97 -19.59 6.22
C TRP A 344 -8.69 -20.22 7.59
N TYR A 345 -7.57 -20.92 7.76
CA TYR A 345 -7.17 -21.50 9.04
C TYR A 345 -7.02 -20.44 10.13
N MET A 346 -6.44 -19.28 9.81
CA MET A 346 -6.22 -18.21 10.79
C MET A 346 -7.50 -17.61 11.33
N TRP A 347 -8.46 -17.32 10.45
CA TRP A 347 -9.60 -16.50 10.82
C TRP A 347 -10.89 -17.28 11.07
N HIS A 348 -10.98 -18.54 10.63
CA HIS A 348 -12.20 -19.34 10.78
C HIS A 348 -12.03 -20.56 11.70
N ASP A 349 -10.80 -20.99 11.96
CA ASP A 349 -10.51 -22.14 12.81
C ASP A 349 -9.58 -21.74 13.98
N GLN A 350 -10.13 -20.92 14.89
CA GLN A 350 -9.40 -20.46 16.08
C GLN A 350 -8.95 -21.61 16.99
N GLU A 351 -9.66 -22.74 16.98
CA GLU A 351 -9.24 -23.94 17.72
C GLU A 351 -7.98 -24.53 17.07
N ALA A 352 -7.93 -24.71 15.74
CA ALA A 352 -6.71 -25.17 15.07
C ALA A 352 -5.53 -24.21 15.24
N TYR A 353 -5.75 -22.89 15.23
CA TYR A 353 -4.67 -21.92 15.44
C TYR A 353 -3.96 -22.09 16.79
N GLN A 354 -4.72 -22.36 17.86
CA GLN A 354 -4.15 -22.59 19.20
C GLN A 354 -3.31 -23.86 19.30
N TRP A 355 -3.47 -24.83 18.38
CA TRP A 355 -2.62 -26.03 18.33
C TRP A 355 -1.27 -25.79 17.62
N PHE A 356 -1.13 -24.70 16.86
CA PHE A 356 0.08 -24.38 16.12
C PHE A 356 1.02 -23.39 16.83
N GLN A 357 0.55 -22.70 17.88
CA GLN A 357 1.40 -21.96 18.82
C GLN A 357 2.05 -22.91 19.83
#